data_AF-A0AAW0GSS1-F1
#
_entry.id   AF-A0AAW0GSS1-F1
#
_cell.length_a   1.000
_cell.length_b   1.000
_cell.length_c   1.000
_cell.angle_alpha   90.00
_cell.angle_beta   90.00
_cell.angle_gamma   90.00
#
_symmetry.space_group_name_H-M   'P 1'
#
loop_
_entity.id
_entity.type
_entity.pdbx_description
1 polymer ?
#
loop_
_entity_poly.entity_id
_entity_poly.type
_entity_poly.pdbx_seq_one_letter_code
_entity_poly.pdbx_strand_id
1 'polypeptide(L)'
;MQLGIDLQEYQNQLVKLGIKDDRIRKPLPTLTILYRLLIRLTWSIFLLTISIPGLLLWIPVFITTFIAVHKFKQTGPVWDTYDEIAQYKLVYGLASGVLVWFASMMFTLPIAPLTAILVPAAMWMSLRWLEDAVSAFRAFTALTRLLLVGPSRLEAMRKTREELLGRVLELAVNTLGLPEAPERHFKEAGDSWQKGRVRGRWASKAKYFSVRGGERGIGMRLLGCMIKWTIQKMNFERGDLWLFNVQGKFIKREISLKPYLIH
;
A
#
# COMPACT_ATOMS: atom_id res chain seq x y z
N MET A 1 30.04 -5.44 4.17
CA MET A 1 29.03 -5.67 3.11
C MET A 1 28.00 -6.76 3.48
N GLN A 2 28.38 -7.79 4.25
CA GLN A 2 27.49 -8.88 4.67
C GLN A 2 26.17 -8.43 5.35
N LEU A 3 26.22 -7.48 6.28
CA LEU A 3 25.04 -6.99 6.99
C LEU A 3 23.94 -6.44 6.06
N GLY A 4 24.33 -5.83 4.93
CA GLY A 4 23.36 -5.32 3.94
C GLY A 4 22.62 -6.45 3.23
N ILE A 5 23.31 -7.54 2.92
CA ILE A 5 22.74 -8.74 2.30
C ILE A 5 21.78 -9.42 3.28
N ASP A 6 22.19 -9.58 4.55
CA ASP A 6 21.35 -10.22 5.57
C ASP A 6 20.06 -9.42 5.84
N LEU A 7 20.16 -8.07 5.86
CA LEU A 7 18.98 -7.19 5.97
C LEU A 7 18.06 -7.30 4.76
N GLN A 8 18.63 -7.40 3.55
CA GLN A 8 17.85 -7.58 2.33
C GLN A 8 17.14 -8.93 2.32
N GLU A 9 17.81 -10.00 2.74
CA GLU A 9 17.20 -11.33 2.81
C GLU A 9 16.08 -11.38 3.86
N TYR A 10 16.28 -10.77 5.03
CA TYR A 10 15.22 -10.61 6.03
C TYR A 10 14.00 -9.85 5.46
N GLN A 11 14.24 -8.76 4.72
CA GLN A 11 13.16 -8.02 4.06
C GLN A 11 12.46 -8.88 2.99
N ASN A 12 13.21 -9.66 2.22
CA ASN A 12 12.63 -10.57 1.23
C ASN A 12 11.74 -11.63 1.90
N GLN A 13 12.16 -12.16 3.05
CA GLN A 13 11.35 -13.11 3.83
C GLN A 13 10.06 -12.46 4.36
N LEU A 14 10.13 -11.22 4.88
CA LEU A 14 8.94 -10.46 5.29
C LEU A 14 7.96 -10.27 4.11
N VAL A 15 8.49 -9.92 2.94
CA VAL A 15 7.68 -9.71 1.72
C VAL A 15 7.06 -11.02 1.24
N LYS A 16 7.84 -12.11 1.20
CA LYS A 16 7.35 -13.46 0.84
C LYS A 16 6.23 -13.93 1.76
N LEU A 17 6.35 -13.66 3.06
CA LEU A 17 5.34 -14.00 4.06
C LEU A 17 4.17 -12.99 4.10
N GLY A 18 4.33 -11.82 3.45
CA GLY A 18 3.33 -10.76 3.45
C GLY A 18 3.09 -10.15 4.83
N ILE A 19 4.06 -10.25 5.74
CA ILE A 19 3.97 -9.76 7.12
C ILE A 19 4.70 -8.42 7.25
N LYS A 20 4.09 -7.50 7.99
CA LYS A 20 4.74 -6.23 8.37
C LYS A 20 5.55 -6.43 9.65
N ASP A 21 6.74 -5.84 9.69
CA ASP A 21 7.68 -5.91 10.82
C ASP A 21 7.06 -5.46 12.17
N ASP A 22 6.16 -4.47 12.15
CA ASP A 22 5.41 -4.03 13.35
C ASP A 22 4.68 -5.17 14.08
N ARG A 23 4.29 -6.22 13.37
CA ARG A 23 3.58 -7.38 13.94
C ARG A 23 4.51 -8.39 14.61
N ILE A 24 5.78 -8.40 14.23
CA ILE A 24 6.81 -9.24 14.87
C ILE A 24 7.21 -8.65 16.22
N ARG A 25 7.24 -7.31 16.32
CA ARG A 25 7.60 -6.61 17.58
C ARG A 25 6.59 -6.81 18.71
N LYS A 26 5.31 -6.94 18.40
CA LYS A 26 4.22 -7.07 19.38
C LYS A 26 3.29 -8.21 19.00
N PRO A 27 3.58 -9.46 19.43
CA PRO A 27 2.69 -10.58 19.18
C PRO A 27 1.34 -10.31 19.85
N LEU A 28 0.27 -10.49 19.08
CA LEU A 28 -1.09 -10.41 19.59
C LEU A 28 -1.56 -11.83 19.95
N PRO A 29 -2.34 -12.01 21.01
CA PRO A 29 -2.90 -13.31 21.34
C PRO A 29 -3.84 -13.79 20.23
N THR A 30 -3.76 -15.08 19.90
CA THR A 30 -4.46 -15.72 18.77
C THR A 30 -5.98 -15.52 18.84
N LEU A 31 -6.57 -15.59 20.03
CA LEU A 31 -8.00 -15.36 20.24
C LEU A 31 -8.42 -13.93 19.86
N THR A 32 -7.60 -12.93 20.19
CA THR A 32 -7.87 -11.54 19.80
C THR A 32 -7.73 -11.33 18.29
N ILE A 33 -6.81 -12.06 17.64
CA ILE A 33 -6.70 -12.06 16.18
C ILE A 33 -7.98 -12.65 15.57
N LEU A 34 -8.43 -13.79 16.08
CA LEU A 34 -9.64 -14.47 15.57
C LEU A 34 -10.90 -13.61 15.74
N TYR A 35 -11.11 -13.01 16.91
CA TYR A 35 -12.23 -12.10 17.15
C TYR A 35 -12.21 -10.88 16.21
N ARG A 36 -11.05 -10.24 16.04
CA ARG A 36 -10.88 -9.11 15.11
C ARG A 36 -11.11 -9.52 13.66
N LEU A 37 -10.75 -10.75 13.31
CA LEU A 37 -10.93 -11.32 11.98
C LEU A 37 -12.42 -11.53 11.70
N LEU A 38 -13.18 -12.11 12.64
CA LEU A 38 -14.62 -12.29 12.51
C LEU A 38 -15.35 -10.94 12.38
N ILE A 39 -15.09 -9.97 13.25
CA ILE A 39 -15.73 -8.64 13.15
C ILE A 39 -15.46 -8.00 11.79
N ARG A 40 -14.20 -8.04 11.32
CA ARG A 40 -13.83 -7.43 10.03
C ARG A 40 -14.48 -8.12 8.86
N LEU A 41 -14.59 -9.45 8.92
CA LEU A 41 -15.26 -10.23 7.88
C LEU A 41 -16.75 -9.90 7.86
N THR A 42 -17.43 -9.95 9.00
CA THR A 42 -18.85 -9.61 9.11
C THR A 42 -19.11 -8.17 8.65
N TRP A 43 -18.26 -7.21 9.05
CA TRP A 43 -18.38 -5.82 8.63
C TRP A 43 -18.16 -5.65 7.12
N SER A 44 -17.18 -6.34 6.55
CA SER A 44 -16.93 -6.32 5.11
C SER A 44 -18.09 -6.91 4.32
N ILE A 45 -18.67 -8.03 4.78
CA ILE A 45 -19.81 -8.67 4.12
C ILE A 45 -21.04 -7.75 4.22
N PHE A 46 -21.30 -7.20 5.40
CA PHE A 46 -22.41 -6.28 5.63
C PHE A 46 -22.34 -5.05 4.71
N LEU A 47 -21.19 -4.37 4.67
CA LEU A 47 -20.97 -3.23 3.78
C LEU A 47 -21.10 -3.61 2.30
N LEU A 48 -20.57 -4.78 1.92
CA LEU A 48 -20.66 -5.27 0.55
C LEU A 48 -22.13 -5.50 0.17
N THR A 49 -22.92 -6.19 1.01
CA THR A 49 -24.35 -6.44 0.78
C THR A 49 -25.14 -5.16 0.60
N ILE A 50 -24.91 -4.14 1.44
CA ILE A 50 -25.60 -2.85 1.32
C ILE A 50 -25.14 -2.08 0.08
N SER A 51 -23.89 -2.28 -0.38
CA SER A 51 -23.39 -1.63 -1.60
C SER A 51 -23.94 -2.24 -2.89
N ILE A 52 -24.40 -3.50 -2.91
CA ILE A 52 -24.90 -4.21 -4.10
C ILE A 52 -25.89 -3.39 -4.94
N PRO A 53 -27.01 -2.87 -4.39
CA PRO A 53 -28.00 -2.15 -5.21
C PRO A 53 -27.41 -0.91 -5.90
N GLY A 54 -26.53 -0.16 -5.23
CA GLY A 54 -25.85 0.97 -5.86
C GLY A 54 -24.79 0.52 -6.87
N LEU A 55 -24.07 -0.57 -6.61
CA LEU A 55 -23.10 -1.13 -7.56
C LEU A 55 -23.74 -1.62 -8.85
N LEU A 56 -24.98 -2.10 -8.81
CA LEU A 56 -25.74 -2.45 -10.02
C LEU A 56 -25.91 -1.23 -10.94
N LEU A 57 -26.16 -0.05 -10.37
CA LEU A 57 -26.22 1.21 -11.13
C LEU A 57 -24.86 1.62 -11.71
N TRP A 58 -23.75 1.24 -11.07
CA TRP A 58 -22.41 1.49 -11.57
C TRP A 58 -21.95 0.54 -12.69
N ILE A 59 -22.65 -0.58 -12.95
CA ILE A 59 -22.22 -1.56 -13.96
C ILE A 59 -21.96 -0.94 -15.34
N PRO A 60 -22.86 -0.12 -15.92
CA PRO A 60 -22.62 0.49 -17.24
C PRO A 60 -21.39 1.42 -17.23
N VAL A 61 -21.17 2.14 -16.13
CA VAL A 61 -20.01 3.02 -15.92
C VAL A 61 -18.71 2.20 -15.87
N PHE A 62 -18.70 1.09 -15.12
CA PHE A 62 -17.53 0.21 -15.05
C PHE A 62 -17.23 -0.48 -16.38
N ILE A 63 -18.26 -0.94 -17.10
CA ILE A 63 -18.08 -1.57 -18.41
C ILE A 63 -17.48 -0.58 -19.41
N THR A 64 -18.07 0.62 -19.53
CA THR A 64 -17.61 1.64 -20.48
C THR A 64 -16.18 2.09 -20.19
N THR A 65 -15.86 2.37 -18.92
CA THR A 65 -14.49 2.73 -18.50
C THR A 65 -13.50 1.59 -18.71
N PHE A 66 -13.88 0.33 -18.46
CA PHE A 66 -13.01 -0.82 -18.69
C PHE A 66 -12.71 -1.03 -20.18
N ILE A 67 -13.73 -0.96 -21.04
CA ILE A 67 -13.58 -1.08 -22.50
C ILE A 67 -12.71 0.05 -23.04
N ALA A 68 -12.95 1.29 -22.60
CA ALA A 68 -12.15 2.45 -23.01
C ALA A 68 -10.67 2.25 -22.65
N VAL A 69 -10.38 1.94 -21.38
CA VAL A 69 -9.00 1.72 -20.90
C VAL A 69 -8.34 0.53 -21.63
N HIS A 70 -9.09 -0.53 -21.93
CA HIS A 70 -8.55 -1.68 -22.66
C HIS A 70 -8.14 -1.30 -24.09
N LYS A 71 -8.96 -0.50 -24.79
CA LYS A 71 -8.64 -0.02 -26.14
C LYS A 71 -7.40 0.88 -26.12
N PHE A 72 -7.29 1.82 -25.17
CA PHE A 72 -6.14 2.73 -25.08
C PHE A 72 -4.81 2.04 -24.77
N LYS A 73 -4.84 0.94 -24.00
CA LYS A 73 -3.63 0.14 -23.74
C LYS A 73 -3.05 -0.53 -24.99
N GLN A 74 -3.79 -0.60 -26.08
CA GLN A 74 -3.34 -1.21 -27.33
C GLN A 74 -2.68 -0.20 -28.30
N THR A 75 -2.80 1.11 -28.05
CA THR A 75 -2.57 2.13 -29.11
C THR A 75 -1.33 3.02 -28.94
N GLY A 76 -0.51 2.94 -27.88
CA GLY A 76 0.63 3.87 -27.76
C GLY A 76 1.69 3.63 -26.68
N PRO A 77 2.81 4.40 -26.72
CA PRO A 77 3.96 4.30 -25.83
C PRO A 77 3.66 4.78 -24.39
N VAL A 78 4.17 4.02 -23.42
CA VAL A 78 3.72 3.92 -22.01
C VAL A 78 3.72 5.22 -21.18
N TRP A 79 4.55 6.22 -21.50
CA TRP A 79 4.77 7.37 -20.62
C TRP A 79 3.74 8.51 -20.77
N ASP A 80 3.28 8.78 -22.00
CA ASP A 80 2.22 9.78 -22.27
C ASP A 80 0.82 9.21 -21.96
N THR A 81 0.71 7.88 -21.92
CA THR A 81 -0.56 7.19 -21.72
C THR A 81 -1.11 7.34 -20.30
N TYR A 82 -0.29 7.61 -19.28
CA TYR A 82 -0.78 7.56 -17.89
C TYR A 82 -1.69 8.73 -17.51
N ASP A 83 -1.32 9.96 -17.88
CA ASP A 83 -2.12 11.14 -17.59
C ASP A 83 -3.38 11.16 -18.47
N GLU A 84 -3.21 10.80 -19.74
CA GLU A 84 -4.30 10.64 -20.70
C GLU A 84 -5.31 9.56 -20.26
N ILE A 85 -4.85 8.41 -19.74
CA ILE A 85 -5.73 7.37 -19.17
C ILE A 85 -6.52 7.91 -17.96
N ALA A 86 -5.91 8.75 -17.12
CA ALA A 86 -6.61 9.32 -15.96
C ALA A 86 -7.72 10.27 -16.41
N GLN A 87 -7.42 11.15 -17.36
CA GLN A 87 -8.41 12.06 -17.96
C GLN A 87 -9.56 11.30 -18.62
N TYR A 88 -9.27 10.28 -19.43
CA TYR A 88 -10.31 9.51 -20.11
C TYR A 88 -11.21 8.72 -19.15
N LYS A 89 -10.65 8.11 -18.10
CA LYS A 89 -11.47 7.43 -17.08
C LYS A 89 -12.46 8.40 -16.43
N LEU A 90 -12.02 9.63 -16.17
CA LEU A 90 -12.87 10.67 -15.58
C LEU A 90 -13.98 11.06 -16.56
N VAL A 91 -13.64 11.39 -17.82
CA VAL A 91 -14.62 11.84 -18.82
C VAL A 91 -15.64 10.74 -19.15
N TYR A 92 -15.19 9.51 -19.47
CA TYR A 92 -16.11 8.41 -19.76
C TYR A 92 -16.91 7.97 -18.52
N GLY A 93 -16.30 8.04 -17.33
CA GLY A 93 -16.98 7.77 -16.07
C GLY A 93 -18.09 8.78 -15.79
N LEU A 94 -17.83 10.07 -15.98
CA LEU A 94 -18.82 11.13 -15.81
C LEU A 94 -19.95 11.03 -16.85
N ALA A 95 -19.60 10.88 -18.14
CA ALA A 95 -20.58 10.81 -19.21
C ALA A 95 -21.54 9.61 -19.06
N SER A 96 -21.00 8.43 -18.75
CA SER A 96 -21.83 7.24 -18.47
C SER A 96 -22.63 7.37 -17.18
N GLY A 97 -22.08 8.01 -16.14
CA GLY A 97 -22.81 8.30 -14.90
C GLY A 97 -24.01 9.22 -15.12
N VAL A 98 -23.84 10.29 -15.90
CA VAL A 98 -24.94 11.21 -16.26
C VAL A 98 -26.01 10.48 -17.07
N LEU A 99 -25.61 9.60 -18.00
CA LEU A 99 -26.55 8.81 -18.80
C LEU A 99 -27.36 7.83 -17.94
N VAL A 100 -26.72 7.12 -16.99
CA VAL A 100 -27.41 6.24 -16.03
C VAL A 100 -28.37 7.04 -15.16
N TRP A 101 -27.94 8.21 -14.67
CA TRP A 101 -28.78 9.10 -13.87
C TRP A 101 -30.02 9.57 -14.65
N PHE A 102 -29.84 10.07 -15.88
CA PHE A 102 -30.95 10.50 -16.72
C PHE A 102 -31.90 9.35 -17.07
N ALA A 103 -31.36 8.17 -17.44
CA ALA A 103 -32.15 6.98 -17.71
C ALA A 103 -32.98 6.57 -16.47
N SER A 104 -32.37 6.59 -15.28
CA SER A 104 -33.08 6.26 -14.04
C SER A 104 -34.25 7.20 -13.75
N MET A 105 -34.11 8.51 -14.02
CA MET A 105 -35.19 9.48 -13.89
C MET A 105 -36.30 9.24 -14.92
N MET A 106 -35.95 8.90 -16.16
CA MET A 106 -36.92 8.56 -17.21
C MET A 106 -37.72 7.29 -16.90
N PHE A 107 -37.12 6.30 -16.26
CA PHE A 107 -37.85 5.11 -15.79
C PHE A 107 -38.71 5.36 -14.56
N THR A 108 -38.43 6.42 -13.79
CA THR A 108 -39.07 6.73 -12.51
C THR A 108 -39.84 8.04 -12.53
N LEU A 109 -40.37 8.46 -13.70
CA LEU A 109 -41.11 9.71 -13.90
C LEU A 109 -42.06 10.14 -12.78
N PRO A 110 -42.97 9.28 -12.23
CA PRO A 110 -43.89 9.70 -11.17
C PRO A 110 -43.20 10.10 -9.85
N ILE A 111 -41.96 9.65 -9.63
CA ILE A 111 -41.13 9.93 -8.44
C ILE A 111 -39.79 10.60 -8.83
N ALA A 112 -39.72 11.18 -10.03
CA ALA A 112 -38.52 11.82 -10.60
C ALA A 112 -37.83 12.83 -9.68
N PRO A 113 -38.51 13.76 -8.98
CA PRO A 113 -37.80 14.72 -8.11
C PRO A 113 -37.10 14.03 -6.94
N LEU A 114 -37.65 12.91 -6.45
CA LEU A 114 -37.03 12.14 -5.39
C LEU A 114 -35.85 11.32 -5.92
N THR A 115 -36.02 10.64 -7.07
CA THR A 115 -34.95 9.83 -7.67
C THR A 115 -33.80 10.66 -8.21
N ALA A 116 -34.04 11.91 -8.63
CA ALA A 116 -33.01 12.86 -9.03
C ALA A 116 -31.93 13.06 -7.96
N ILE A 117 -32.31 13.04 -6.67
CA ILE A 117 -31.40 13.20 -5.52
C ILE A 117 -30.94 11.84 -5.00
N LEU A 118 -31.87 10.88 -4.87
CA LEU A 118 -31.57 9.57 -4.27
C LEU A 118 -30.60 8.75 -5.13
N VAL A 119 -30.70 8.80 -6.47
CA VAL A 119 -29.85 7.99 -7.34
C VAL A 119 -28.37 8.40 -7.24
N PRO A 120 -27.98 9.67 -7.41
CA PRO A 120 -26.60 10.09 -7.19
C PRO A 120 -26.10 9.83 -5.77
N ALA A 121 -26.95 10.05 -4.76
CA ALA A 121 -26.60 9.78 -3.36
C ALA A 121 -26.34 8.28 -3.12
N ALA A 122 -27.20 7.40 -3.64
CA ALA A 122 -27.03 5.95 -3.54
C ALA A 122 -25.79 5.46 -4.31
N MET A 123 -25.56 5.99 -5.51
CA MET A 123 -24.35 5.72 -6.28
C MET A 123 -23.10 6.14 -5.51
N TRP A 124 -23.06 7.35 -4.96
CA TRP A 124 -21.94 7.81 -4.13
C TRP A 124 -21.70 6.94 -2.89
N MET A 125 -22.76 6.68 -2.11
CA MET A 125 -22.67 5.90 -0.89
C MET A 125 -22.22 4.45 -1.15
N SER A 126 -22.66 3.84 -2.25
CA SER A 126 -22.22 2.50 -2.63
C SER A 126 -20.72 2.41 -2.94
N LEU A 127 -20.12 3.42 -3.59
CA LEU A 127 -18.65 3.46 -3.78
C LEU A 127 -17.93 3.63 -2.45
N ARG A 128 -18.43 4.49 -1.56
CA ARG A 128 -17.84 4.71 -0.23
C ARG A 128 -17.88 3.43 0.60
N TRP A 129 -19.02 2.73 0.63
CA TRP A 129 -19.17 1.46 1.32
C TRP A 129 -18.30 0.36 0.70
N LEU A 130 -18.16 0.30 -0.62
CA LEU A 130 -17.27 -0.63 -1.30
C LEU A 130 -15.80 -0.40 -0.90
N GLU A 131 -15.35 0.86 -0.84
CA GLU A 131 -13.99 1.21 -0.41
C GLU A 131 -13.72 0.72 1.02
N ASP A 132 -14.65 0.99 1.94
CA ASP A 132 -14.54 0.55 3.33
C ASP A 132 -14.59 -0.98 3.43
N ALA A 133 -15.43 -1.66 2.65
CA ALA A 133 -15.49 -3.12 2.57
C ALA A 133 -14.15 -3.69 2.09
N VAL A 134 -13.58 -3.17 0.99
CA VAL A 134 -12.27 -3.60 0.47
C VAL A 134 -11.15 -3.33 1.47
N SER A 135 -11.20 -2.20 2.19
CA SER A 135 -10.24 -1.88 3.23
C SER A 135 -10.31 -2.87 4.39
N ALA A 136 -11.53 -3.19 4.86
CA ALA A 136 -11.77 -4.20 5.89
C ALA A 136 -11.31 -5.60 5.43
N PHE A 137 -11.62 -5.99 4.20
CA PHE A 137 -11.21 -7.26 3.60
C PHE A 137 -9.69 -7.39 3.45
N ARG A 138 -9.00 -6.34 2.99
CA ARG A 138 -7.53 -6.31 2.93
C ARG A 138 -6.91 -6.45 4.32
N ALA A 139 -7.55 -5.85 5.33
CA ALA A 139 -7.09 -5.95 6.70
C ALA A 139 -7.39 -7.33 7.31
N PHE A 140 -8.45 -8.01 6.85
CA PHE A 140 -8.74 -9.42 7.12
C PHE A 140 -7.67 -10.32 6.49
N THR A 141 -7.39 -10.20 5.19
CA THR A 141 -6.39 -11.05 4.50
C THR A 141 -4.99 -10.92 5.11
N ALA A 142 -4.62 -9.71 5.55
CA ALA A 142 -3.37 -9.49 6.27
C ALA A 142 -3.31 -10.24 7.62
N LEU A 143 -4.42 -10.32 8.36
CA LEU A 143 -4.50 -11.08 9.62
C LEU A 143 -4.53 -12.59 9.36
N THR A 144 -5.24 -13.03 8.31
CA THR A 144 -5.26 -14.44 7.90
C THR A 144 -3.86 -14.92 7.53
N ARG A 145 -3.10 -14.13 6.77
CA ARG A 145 -1.68 -14.44 6.47
C ARG A 145 -0.82 -14.56 7.73
N LEU A 146 -1.01 -13.68 8.70
CA LEU A 146 -0.30 -13.75 9.98
C LEU A 146 -0.63 -15.05 10.73
N LEU A 147 -1.89 -15.48 10.71
CA LEU A 147 -2.32 -16.72 11.35
C LEU A 147 -1.72 -17.96 10.66
N LEU A 148 -1.59 -17.92 9.34
CA LEU A 148 -1.04 -19.02 8.53
C LEU A 148 0.47 -19.23 8.71
N VAL A 149 1.24 -18.19 9.07
CA VAL A 149 2.70 -18.31 9.25
C VAL A 149 3.07 -19.12 10.50
N GLY A 150 2.17 -19.18 11.50
CA GLY A 150 2.35 -19.97 12.71
C GLY A 150 3.33 -19.36 13.72
N PRO A 151 3.21 -19.73 15.01
CA PRO A 151 3.98 -19.11 16.09
C PRO A 151 5.48 -19.41 16.02
N SER A 152 5.87 -20.61 15.60
CA SER A 152 7.28 -21.02 15.53
C SER A 152 8.09 -20.23 14.50
N ARG A 153 7.53 -19.98 13.31
CA ARG A 153 8.18 -19.16 12.28
C ARG A 153 8.26 -17.70 12.70
N LEU A 154 7.22 -17.17 13.37
CA LEU A 154 7.25 -15.82 13.92
C LEU A 154 8.34 -15.67 14.98
N GLU A 155 8.54 -16.68 15.82
CA GLU A 155 9.61 -16.69 16.81
C GLU A 155 10.99 -16.74 16.15
N ALA A 156 11.19 -17.58 15.14
CA ALA A 156 12.43 -17.63 14.38
C ALA A 156 12.76 -16.26 13.74
N MET A 157 11.78 -15.62 13.09
CA MET A 157 11.95 -14.27 12.52
C MET A 157 12.25 -13.21 13.58
N ARG A 158 11.70 -13.36 14.79
CA ARG A 158 11.98 -12.47 15.90
C ARG A 158 13.43 -12.58 16.35
N LYS A 159 13.95 -13.80 16.48
CA LYS A 159 15.37 -14.05 16.81
C LYS A 159 16.28 -13.43 15.75
N THR A 160 16.03 -13.69 14.47
CA THR A 160 16.79 -13.09 13.36
C THR A 160 16.76 -11.56 13.40
N ARG A 161 15.60 -10.96 13.71
CA ARG A 161 15.48 -9.50 13.87
C ARG A 161 16.31 -8.97 15.04
N GLU A 162 16.26 -9.63 16.19
CA GLU A 162 17.01 -9.24 17.38
C GLU A 162 18.53 -9.32 17.13
N GLU A 163 19.00 -10.37 16.45
CA GLU A 163 20.39 -10.50 16.01
C GLU A 163 20.81 -9.40 15.03
N LEU A 164 20.02 -9.14 13.99
CA LEU A 164 20.30 -8.09 13.00
C LEU A 164 20.30 -6.69 13.64
N LEU A 165 19.36 -6.44 14.54
CA LEU A 165 19.31 -5.18 15.30
C LEU A 165 20.56 -5.00 16.16
N GLY A 166 21.03 -6.07 16.82
CA GLY A 166 22.28 -6.05 17.58
C GLY A 166 23.48 -5.66 16.71
N ARG A 167 23.65 -6.31 15.55
CA ARG A 167 24.75 -5.99 14.61
C ARG A 167 24.68 -4.57 14.04
N VAL A 168 23.46 -4.09 13.75
CA VAL A 168 23.25 -2.71 13.27
C VAL A 168 23.58 -1.69 14.37
N LEU A 169 23.18 -1.96 15.61
CA LEU A 169 23.49 -1.09 16.75
C LEU A 169 25.00 -1.09 17.06
N GLU A 170 25.65 -2.24 17.03
CA GLU A 170 27.10 -2.35 17.21
C GLU A 170 27.85 -1.52 16.16
N LEU A 171 27.49 -1.64 14.89
CA LEU A 171 28.07 -0.82 13.83
C LEU A 171 27.81 0.69 14.05
N ALA A 172 26.61 1.04 14.51
CA ALA A 172 26.23 2.42 14.77
C ALA A 172 26.97 3.04 15.97
N VAL A 173 27.16 2.29 17.05
CA VAL A 173 27.90 2.75 18.23
C VAL A 173 29.39 2.82 17.91
N ASN A 174 29.97 1.73 17.39
CA ASN A 174 31.42 1.60 17.22
C ASN A 174 31.96 2.42 16.04
N THR A 175 31.22 2.53 14.93
CA THR A 175 31.71 3.20 13.72
C THR A 175 31.16 4.61 13.55
N LEU A 176 29.92 4.85 13.99
CA LEU A 176 29.23 6.13 13.79
C LEU A 176 29.18 6.99 15.06
N GLY A 177 29.66 6.47 16.21
CA GLY A 177 29.72 7.21 17.47
C GLY A 177 28.35 7.54 18.07
N LEU A 178 27.32 6.74 17.76
CA LEU A 178 26.01 6.92 18.39
C LEU A 178 26.07 6.52 19.88
N PRO A 179 25.32 7.20 20.76
CA PRO A 179 25.20 6.79 22.16
C PRO A 179 24.61 5.37 22.25
N GLU A 180 25.02 4.60 23.26
CA GLU A 180 24.71 3.17 23.43
C GLU A 180 23.19 2.86 23.45
N ALA A 181 22.36 3.82 23.82
CA ALA A 181 20.90 3.69 23.84
C ALA A 181 20.20 4.81 23.04
N PRO A 182 20.27 4.79 21.69
CA PRO A 182 19.73 5.87 20.87
C PRO A 182 18.20 5.99 21.02
N GLU A 183 17.49 4.86 21.20
CA GLU A 183 16.03 4.87 21.40
C GLU A 183 15.59 5.58 22.69
N ARG A 184 16.41 5.57 23.74
CA ARG A 184 16.13 6.28 25.00
C ARG A 184 16.57 7.73 24.90
N HIS A 185 17.77 7.95 24.36
CA HIS A 185 18.33 9.29 24.16
C HIS A 185 17.41 10.18 23.32
N PHE A 186 16.84 9.69 22.21
CA PHE A 186 15.91 10.48 21.39
C PHE A 186 14.48 10.59 21.96
N LYS A 187 14.10 9.75 22.93
CA LYS A 187 12.82 9.85 23.64
C LYS A 187 12.90 10.84 24.80
N GLU A 188 14.02 10.82 25.53
CA GLU A 188 14.30 11.69 26.67
C GLU A 188 14.71 13.10 26.22
N ALA A 189 15.42 13.22 25.09
CA ALA A 189 15.83 14.51 24.54
C ALA A 189 14.67 15.38 24.01
N GLY A 190 13.42 14.92 24.05
CA GLY A 190 12.18 15.70 24.21
C GLY A 190 11.84 16.85 23.25
N ASP A 191 12.77 17.35 22.44
CA ASP A 191 12.65 18.62 21.74
C ASP A 191 12.19 18.40 20.31
N SER A 192 10.93 18.75 20.11
CA SER A 192 10.21 18.80 18.84
C SER A 192 10.95 19.57 17.73
N TRP A 193 11.94 20.41 18.07
CA TRP A 193 12.73 21.23 17.15
C TRP A 193 14.07 20.63 16.69
N GLN A 194 14.58 19.57 17.34
CA GLN A 194 15.83 18.93 16.93
C GLN A 194 15.64 17.64 16.12
N LYS A 195 14.39 17.32 15.78
CA LYS A 195 14.00 16.15 15.01
C LYS A 195 14.47 16.28 13.55
N GLY A 196 15.73 15.93 13.30
CA GLY A 196 16.34 15.89 11.96
C GLY A 196 17.57 16.77 11.75
N ARG A 197 18.07 17.49 12.78
CA ARG A 197 19.29 18.29 12.64
C ARG A 197 20.51 17.47 13.04
N VAL A 198 20.93 16.59 12.13
CA VAL A 198 22.23 15.92 12.28
C VAL A 198 23.32 16.97 12.10
N ARG A 199 24.08 17.30 13.16
CA ARG A 199 25.29 18.13 13.08
C ARG A 199 26.50 17.24 12.79
N GLY A 200 27.39 17.70 11.91
CA GLY A 200 28.63 17.00 11.50
C GLY A 200 28.64 16.62 10.01
N ARG A 201 29.67 15.87 9.59
CA ARG A 201 29.88 15.38 8.20
C ARG A 201 28.67 14.66 7.57
N TRP A 202 27.69 14.27 8.39
CA TRP A 202 26.41 13.68 7.98
C TRP A 202 25.41 14.67 7.33
N ALA A 203 25.50 15.97 7.61
CA ALA A 203 24.54 16.97 7.12
C ALA A 203 24.56 17.14 5.59
N SER A 204 25.68 16.84 4.94
CA SER A 204 25.84 17.02 3.48
C SER A 204 25.17 15.93 2.65
N LYS A 205 24.88 14.74 3.22
CA LYS A 205 24.26 13.61 2.49
C LYS A 205 22.80 13.33 2.85
N ALA A 206 22.30 13.84 3.99
CA ALA A 206 20.96 13.49 4.52
C ALA A 206 19.84 14.50 4.21
N LYS A 207 20.10 15.56 3.41
CA LYS A 207 19.19 16.70 3.17
C LYS A 207 17.83 16.38 2.51
N TYR A 208 17.55 15.13 2.14
CA TYR A 208 16.30 14.69 1.50
C TYR A 208 15.20 14.19 2.45
N PHE A 209 15.45 14.09 3.76
CA PHE A 209 14.48 13.53 4.71
C PHE A 209 13.73 14.62 5.50
N SER A 210 12.94 15.46 4.84
CA SER A 210 11.92 16.27 5.51
C SER A 210 10.65 15.42 5.71
N VAL A 211 10.51 14.80 6.88
CA VAL A 211 9.31 14.06 7.28
C VAL A 211 8.29 15.02 7.87
N ARG A 212 7.18 15.28 7.14
CA ARG A 212 6.04 16.06 7.63
C ARG A 212 4.96 15.11 8.17
N GLY A 213 4.71 15.19 9.49
CA GLY A 213 3.45 14.88 10.16
C GLY A 213 3.06 13.41 10.39
N GLY A 214 3.03 12.99 11.66
CA GLY A 214 2.35 11.76 12.10
C GLY A 214 2.96 11.11 13.33
N GLU A 215 2.68 11.67 14.50
CA GLU A 215 3.13 11.17 15.81
C GLU A 215 2.62 9.75 16.11
N ARG A 216 3.57 8.81 16.12
CA ARG A 216 3.71 7.60 16.97
C ARG A 216 4.44 6.50 16.18
N GLY A 217 5.70 6.25 16.56
CA GLY A 217 6.52 5.14 16.04
C GLY A 217 7.59 5.55 15.02
N ILE A 218 8.57 6.35 15.46
CA ILE A 218 9.55 7.01 14.57
C ILE A 218 10.83 6.20 14.31
N GLY A 219 11.18 5.20 15.14
CA GLY A 219 12.44 4.45 14.96
C GLY A 219 12.48 3.47 13.78
N MET A 220 11.38 2.79 13.45
CA MET A 220 11.37 1.69 12.47
C MET A 220 10.78 2.06 11.10
N ARG A 221 10.06 3.20 10.99
CA ARG A 221 9.67 3.74 9.68
C ARG A 221 10.86 4.26 8.88
N LEU A 222 11.92 4.72 9.57
CA LEU A 222 13.18 5.14 8.97
C LEU A 222 13.93 3.95 8.34
N LEU A 223 14.00 2.81 9.03
CA LEU A 223 14.63 1.60 8.49
C LEU A 223 13.82 1.01 7.34
N GLY A 224 12.49 0.93 7.48
CA GLY A 224 11.60 0.45 6.42
C GLY A 224 11.58 1.34 5.17
N CYS A 225 11.70 2.67 5.31
CA CYS A 225 11.81 3.60 4.18
C CYS A 225 13.21 3.59 3.56
N MET A 226 14.28 3.45 4.35
CA MET A 226 15.64 3.25 3.84
C MET A 226 15.74 1.96 3.03
N ILE A 227 15.20 0.85 3.52
CA ILE A 227 15.21 -0.44 2.84
C ILE A 227 14.34 -0.38 1.57
N LYS A 228 13.16 0.25 1.63
CA LYS A 228 12.34 0.49 0.43
C LYS A 228 13.05 1.34 -0.61
N TRP A 229 13.73 2.41 -0.18
CA TRP A 229 14.42 3.34 -1.09
C TRP A 229 15.67 2.72 -1.72
N THR A 230 16.46 1.94 -0.97
CA THR A 230 17.65 1.24 -1.51
C THR A 230 17.24 0.13 -2.48
N ILE A 231 16.15 -0.58 -2.22
CA ILE A 231 15.59 -1.59 -3.15
C ILE A 231 14.97 -0.92 -4.39
N GLN A 232 14.29 0.22 -4.22
CA GLN A 232 13.66 0.94 -5.33
C GLN A 232 14.69 1.67 -6.21
N LYS A 233 15.79 2.17 -5.63
CA LYS A 233 16.91 2.78 -6.37
C LYS A 233 17.74 1.73 -7.13
N MET A 234 17.96 0.55 -6.55
CA MET A 234 18.63 -0.56 -7.24
C MET A 234 17.78 -1.23 -8.34
N ASN A 235 16.44 -1.16 -8.26
CA ASN A 235 15.53 -1.62 -9.33
C ASN A 235 15.34 -0.59 -10.44
N PHE A 236 15.42 0.71 -10.12
CA PHE A 236 15.33 1.80 -11.10
C PHE A 236 16.54 1.85 -12.03
N GLU A 237 17.76 1.57 -11.54
CA GLU A 237 18.97 1.43 -12.37
C GLU A 237 19.02 0.13 -13.19
N ARG A 238 18.10 -0.82 -12.96
CA ARG A 238 18.02 -2.11 -13.67
C ARG A 238 16.81 -2.27 -14.59
N GLY A 239 15.96 -1.25 -14.72
CA GLY A 239 14.83 -1.25 -15.66
C GLY A 239 13.60 -2.07 -15.24
N ASP A 240 13.49 -2.52 -13.99
CA ASP A 240 12.37 -3.35 -13.52
C ASP A 240 11.39 -2.55 -12.65
N LEU A 241 10.31 -2.03 -13.26
CA LEU A 241 9.25 -1.29 -12.57
C LEU A 241 8.11 -2.24 -12.13
N TRP A 242 8.04 -2.52 -10.84
CA TRP A 242 6.98 -3.31 -10.22
C TRP A 242 5.65 -2.54 -10.16
N LEU A 243 4.65 -2.98 -10.95
CA LEU A 243 3.27 -2.50 -10.83
C LEU A 243 2.51 -3.28 -9.75
N PHE A 244 1.96 -2.55 -8.78
CA PHE A 244 0.98 -3.06 -7.81
C PHE A 244 -0.33 -3.34 -8.55
N ASN A 245 -0.63 -4.60 -8.84
CA ASN A 245 -1.96 -5.02 -9.30
C ASN A 245 -2.83 -5.38 -8.08
N VAL A 246 -4.10 -4.95 -8.10
CA VAL A 246 -5.12 -5.08 -7.03
C VAL A 246 -5.39 -6.54 -6.62
N GLN A 247 -4.85 -7.54 -7.34
CA GLN A 247 -5.00 -8.95 -7.01
C GLN A 247 -3.81 -9.62 -6.30
N GLY A 248 -2.73 -8.91 -5.96
CA GLY A 248 -1.67 -9.48 -5.10
C GLY A 248 -0.99 -10.74 -5.64
N LYS A 249 -0.97 -10.94 -6.97
CA LYS A 249 -0.12 -11.95 -7.63
C LYS A 249 1.08 -11.25 -8.28
N PHE A 250 2.27 -11.70 -7.90
CA PHE A 250 3.52 -11.40 -8.60
C PHE A 250 3.51 -12.19 -9.93
N ILE A 251 3.29 -11.52 -11.05
CA ILE A 251 3.52 -12.12 -12.37
C ILE A 251 4.77 -11.45 -12.93
N LYS A 252 5.89 -12.19 -12.93
CA LYS A 252 7.10 -11.85 -13.66
C LYS A 252 6.75 -11.99 -15.16
N ARG A 253 6.61 -10.87 -15.88
CA ARG A 253 6.70 -10.89 -17.35
C ARG A 253 8.15 -10.64 -17.68
N GLU A 254 8.85 -11.66 -18.17
CA GLU A 254 10.09 -11.49 -18.89
C GLU A 254 9.78 -10.72 -20.18
N ILE A 255 10.15 -9.44 -20.20
CA ILE A 255 10.24 -8.66 -21.43
C ILE A 255 11.54 -9.12 -22.09
N SER A 256 11.43 -10.02 -23.05
CA SER A 256 12.53 -10.41 -23.93
C SER A 256 12.88 -9.20 -24.81
N LEU A 257 13.89 -8.44 -24.39
CA LEU A 257 14.53 -7.42 -25.20
C LEU A 257 15.33 -8.12 -26.30
N LYS A 258 14.74 -8.23 -27.50
CA LYS A 258 15.52 -8.47 -28.73
C LYS A 258 16.40 -7.23 -28.97
N PRO A 259 17.73 -7.37 -29.11
CA PRO A 259 18.58 -6.25 -29.49
C PRO A 259 18.35 -5.90 -30.96
N TYR A 260 17.94 -4.67 -31.23
CA TYR A 260 18.07 -4.07 -32.55
C TYR A 260 19.55 -3.84 -32.83
N LEU A 261 20.11 -4.65 -33.72
CA LEU A 261 21.40 -4.44 -34.35
C LEU A 261 21.33 -3.18 -35.22
N ILE A 262 22.25 -2.27 -34.96
CA ILE A 262 22.62 -1.17 -35.83
C ILE A 262 23.30 -1.77 -37.06
N HIS A 263 22.75 -1.50 -38.25
CA HIS A 263 23.49 -1.40 -39.51
C HIS A 263 22.79 -0.38 -40.41
#